data_AF-A0A923WE91-F1
#
_entry.id   AF-A0A923WE91-F1
#
_cell.length_a   1.000
_cell.length_b   1.000
_cell.length_c   1.000
_cell.angle_alpha   90.00
_cell.angle_beta   90.00
_cell.angle_gamma   90.00
#
_symmetry.space_group_name_H-M   'P 1'
#
loop_
_entity.id
_entity.type
_entity.pdbx_description
1 polymer ?
#
loop_
_entity_poly.entity_id
_entity_poly.type
_entity_poly.pdbx_seq_one_letter_code
_entity_poly.pdbx_strand_id
1 'polypeptide(L)' 'MNITDFTAYIKANPKIRFGKPIVKGTRPTVLEVLEILANGRSAAGRYFYPCQRVSNSL' A
#
# COMPACT_ATOMS: atom_id res chain seq x y z
N MET A 1 19.89 12.49 -1.63
CA MET A 1 18.47 12.21 -1.34
C MET A 1 18.20 12.71 0.07
N ASN A 2 17.27 13.66 0.25
CA ASN A 2 16.96 14.21 1.56
C ASN A 2 15.94 13.31 2.25
N ILE A 3 16.21 12.91 3.49
CA ILE A 3 15.39 11.97 4.26
C ILE A 3 14.03 12.59 4.65
N THR A 4 13.84 13.89 4.48
CA THR A 4 12.68 14.62 4.98
C THR A 4 11.38 14.43 4.19
N ASP A 5 11.44 14.00 2.92
CA ASP A 5 10.29 14.15 2.00
C ASP A 5 9.23 13.05 2.10
N PHE A 6 9.60 11.83 2.53
CA PHE A 6 8.65 10.71 2.55
C PHE A 6 7.60 10.81 3.67
N THR A 7 7.85 11.61 4.71
CA THR A 7 6.89 11.89 5.79
C THR A 7 5.63 12.62 5.28
N ALA A 8 5.72 13.26 4.10
CA ALA A 8 4.56 13.82 3.40
C ALA A 8 3.58 12.73 2.95
N TYR A 9 4.08 11.54 2.61
CA TYR A 9 3.30 10.44 2.02
C TYR A 9 3.08 9.26 2.96
N ILE A 10 3.94 9.07 3.97
CA ILE A 10 3.87 7.95 4.92
C ILE A 10 3.46 8.46 6.29
N LYS A 11 2.55 7.76 6.96
CA LYS A 11 2.11 8.04 8.33
C LYS A 11 2.30 6.81 9.20
N ALA A 12 2.94 6.98 10.34
CA ALA A 12 2.92 6.00 11.42
C ALA A 12 1.96 6.50 12.51
N ASN A 13 1.00 5.67 12.92
CA ASN A 13 0.09 6.00 14.01
C ASN A 13 -0.12 4.76 14.90
N PRO A 14 0.26 4.80 16.20
CA PRO A 14 0.11 3.64 17.09
C PRO A 14 -1.33 3.12 17.20
N LYS A 15 -2.32 3.99 16.97
CA LYS A 15 -3.75 3.63 17.00
C LYS A 15 -4.25 2.93 15.72
N ILE A 16 -3.46 2.93 14.64
CA ILE A 16 -3.86 2.39 13.33
C ILE A 16 -2.87 1.29 12.93
N ARG A 17 -3.36 0.10 12.55
CA ARG A 17 -2.54 -1.05 12.09
C ARG A 17 -1.34 -1.35 13.02
N PHE A 18 -1.53 -1.19 14.33
CA PHE A 18 -0.51 -1.44 15.36
C PHE A 18 0.76 -0.60 15.22
N GLY A 19 0.64 0.67 14.79
CA GLY A 19 1.80 1.56 14.64
C GLY A 19 2.63 1.31 13.39
N LYS A 20 2.26 0.33 12.55
CA LYS A 20 2.95 0.07 11.29
C LYS A 20 2.82 1.29 10.35
N PRO A 21 3.89 1.66 9.64
CA PRO A 21 3.84 2.76 8.68
C PRO A 21 2.89 2.41 7.52
N ILE A 22 1.98 3.32 7.23
CA ILE A 22 0.99 3.22 6.15
C ILE A 22 1.17 4.38 5.17
N VAL A 23 0.82 4.15 3.91
CA VAL A 23 0.74 5.23 2.92
C VAL A 23 -0.51 6.06 3.21
N LYS A 24 -0.38 7.38 3.34
CA LYS A 24 -1.48 8.29 3.67
C LYS A 24 -2.64 8.16 2.68
N GLY A 25 -3.86 8.24 3.20
CA GLY A 25 -5.08 8.07 2.39
C GLY A 25 -5.42 6.62 2.05
N THR A 26 -4.59 5.66 2.45
CA THR A 26 -4.78 4.24 2.14
C THR A 26 -4.68 3.38 3.42
N ARG A 27 -5.08 2.11 3.31
CA ARG A 27 -4.98 1.10 4.38
C ARG A 27 -3.79 0.12 4.29
N PRO A 28 -3.11 -0.13 3.15
CA PRO A 28 -1.93 -0.98 3.12
C PRO A 28 -0.73 -0.36 3.85
N THR A 29 0.07 -1.25 4.42
CA THR A 29 1.35 -0.90 5.03
C THR A 29 2.42 -0.72 3.97
N VAL A 30 3.43 0.09 4.29
CA VAL A 30 4.58 0.30 3.39
C VAL A 30 5.26 -1.03 3.05
N LEU A 31 5.31 -1.97 4.00
CA LEU A 31 5.89 -3.29 3.82
C LEU A 31 5.17 -4.11 2.74
N GLU A 32 3.84 -4.17 2.77
CA GLU A 32 3.05 -4.86 1.73
C GLU A 32 3.32 -4.27 0.34
N VAL A 33 3.44 -2.94 0.24
CA VAL A 33 3.77 -2.27 -1.02
C VAL A 33 5.17 -2.66 -1.51
N LEU A 34 6.16 -2.66 -0.61
CA LEU A 34 7.54 -3.02 -0.93
C LEU A 34 7.68 -4.49 -1.33
N GLU A 35 6.99 -5.41 -0.65
CA GLU A 35 6.96 -6.83 -1.03
C GLU A 35 6.39 -7.01 -2.43
N ILE A 36 5.30 -6.31 -2.76
CA ILE A 36 4.69 -6.39 -4.08
C ILE A 36 5.64 -5.84 -5.16
N LEU A 37 6.32 -4.73 -4.89
CA LEU A 37 7.33 -4.17 -5.79
C LEU A 37 8.53 -5.12 -5.95
N ALA A 38 8.98 -5.75 -4.86
CA ALA A 38 10.07 -6.73 -4.89
C ALA A 38 9.71 -7.98 -5.70
N ASN A 39 8.43 -8.36 -5.72
CA ASN A 39 7.91 -9.44 -6.57
C ASN A 39 7.72 -9.04 -8.05
N GLY A 40 8.27 -7.89 -8.49
CA GLY A 40 8.25 -7.46 -9.88
C GLY A 40 6.91 -6.90 -10.37
N ARG A 41 5.97 -6.57 -9.47
CA ARG A 41 4.72 -5.93 -9.88
C ARG A 41 4.93 -4.44 -10.14
N SER A 42 4.35 -3.97 -11.25
CA SER A 42 4.44 -2.56 -11.66
C SER A 42 3.36 -1.71 -10.97
N ALA A 43 3.71 -0.45 -10.64
CA ALA A 43 2.82 0.54 -10.02
C ALA A 43 1.46 0.73 -10.73
N ALA A 44 1.40 0.44 -12.04
CA ALA A 44 0.19 0.57 -12.87
C ALA A 44 -0.85 -0.56 -12.65
N GLY A 45 -0.46 -1.68 -12.04
CA GLY A 45 -1.35 -2.81 -11.80
C GLY A 45 -2.23 -2.57 -10.58
N ARG A 46 -3.35 -1.83 -10.74
CA ARG A 46 -4.49 -1.69 -9.80
C ARG A 46 -4.19 -2.23 -8.40
N TYR A 47 -3.49 -1.44 -7.61
CA TYR A 47 -3.32 -1.77 -6.21
C TYR A 47 -4.67 -1.59 -5.53
N PHE A 48 -5.19 -2.69 -4.99
CA PHE A 48 -6.12 -2.70 -3.87
C PHE A 48 -7.61 -2.42 -4.17
N TYR A 49 -8.26 -3.33 -4.91
CA TYR A 49 -9.65 -3.72 -4.64
C TYR A 49 -9.86 -5.20 -5.00
N PRO A 50 -9.90 -6.14 -4.05
CA PRO A 50 -10.51 -7.46 -4.30
C PRO A 50 -12.04 -7.40 -4.44
N CYS A 51 -12.68 -6.22 -4.43
CA CYS A 51 -14.04 -6.04 -4.93
C CYS A 51 -14.06 -5.63 -6.42
N GLN A 52 -13.35 -6.35 -7.29
CA GLN A 52 -13.69 -6.35 -8.72
C GLN A 52 -14.21 -7.74 -9.10
N ARG A 53 -15.54 -7.83 -9.07
CA ARG A 53 -16.42 -8.82 -9.71
C ARG A 53 -15.85 -10.24 -9.82
N VAL A 54 -16.38 -11.12 -8.96
CA VAL A 54 -16.73 -12.46 -9.41
C VAL A 54 -17.81 -12.30 -10.49
N SER A 55 -17.41 -12.09 -11.75
CA SER A 55 -18.30 -12.42 -12.85
C SER A 55 -17.95 -13.85 -13.25
N ASN A 56 -18.77 -14.77 -12.76
CA ASN A 56 -18.89 -16.13 -13.29
C ASN A 56 -18.71 -16.12 -14.80
N SER A 57 -17.80 -16.94 -15.30
CA SER A 57 -17.82 -17.42 -16.67
C SER A 57 -18.03 -18.93 -16.60
N LEU A 58 -19.31 -19.28 -16.80
CA LEU A 58 -19.91 -20.52 -17.31
C LEU A 58 -19.17 -21.85 -17.05
#